data_AF-A0A139DKJ0-F1
#
_entry.id   AF-A0A139DKJ0-F1
#
_cell.length_a   1.000
_cell.length_b   1.000
_cell.length_c   1.000
_cell.angle_alpha   90.00
_cell.angle_beta   90.00
_cell.angle_gamma   90.00
#
_symmetry.space_group_name_H-M   'P 1'
#
loop_
_entity.id
_entity.type
_entity.pdbx_description
1 polymer ?
#
loop_
_entity_poly.entity_id
_entity_poly.type
_entity_poly.pdbx_seq_one_letter_code
_entity_poly.pdbx_strand_id
1 'polypeptide(L)'
;MIDVFLKTNTPIQDVPSALSGFQSRRVQLRNGGATEIWEKSSNGWRKQPRIGCYEDLCPDHIELIAYTVVFGGGYAEAIDGCVSLTLPKGEAVAWLRHMERYKYNLEDAIGCSINVKSGRHCALAVFALGEFKTMVDTDAIWGPRVIDWFNRAKSAGADEVGIAIAHKK
;
A
#
# COMPACT_ATOMS: atom_id res chain seq x y z
N MET A 1 0.37 -2.93 -13.15
CA MET A 1 1.41 -1.99 -12.69
C MET A 1 2.47 -2.82 -11.99
N ILE A 2 3.76 -2.53 -12.18
CA ILE A 2 4.86 -3.22 -11.50
C ILE A 2 5.62 -2.21 -10.64
N ASP A 3 6.19 -2.65 -9.53
CA ASP A 3 7.07 -1.84 -8.68
C ASP A 3 8.53 -2.03 -9.13
N VAL A 4 9.25 -0.92 -9.31
CA VAL A 4 10.64 -0.90 -9.79
C VAL A 4 11.48 -0.14 -8.77
N PHE A 5 12.45 -0.86 -8.20
CA PHE A 5 13.41 -0.32 -7.24
C PHE A 5 14.74 -0.07 -7.95
N LEU A 6 15.10 1.21 -8.15
CA LEU A 6 16.44 1.57 -8.61
C LEU A 6 17.34 1.72 -7.39
N LYS A 7 18.30 0.79 -7.25
CA LYS A 7 19.21 0.72 -6.09
C LYS A 7 20.12 1.94 -5.94
N THR A 8 20.37 2.66 -7.02
CA THR A 8 21.17 3.88 -7.07
C THR A 8 20.26 5.05 -7.43
N ASN A 9 20.48 6.22 -6.81
CA ASN A 9 19.85 7.49 -7.18
C ASN A 9 20.17 7.83 -8.64
N THR A 10 19.37 7.25 -9.54
CA THR A 10 19.51 7.33 -10.98
C THR A 10 19.05 8.73 -11.39
N PRO A 11 19.87 9.51 -12.12
CA PRO A 11 19.41 10.80 -12.62
C PRO A 11 18.11 10.64 -13.40
N ILE A 12 17.15 11.57 -13.22
CA ILE A 12 15.80 11.49 -13.83
C ILE A 12 15.86 11.28 -15.36
N GLN A 13 16.86 11.87 -16.02
CA GLN A 13 17.09 11.72 -17.46
C GLN A 13 17.45 10.29 -17.91
N ASP A 14 18.00 9.47 -17.01
CA ASP A 14 18.44 8.10 -17.28
C ASP A 14 17.37 7.06 -16.93
N VAL A 15 16.33 7.46 -16.18
CA VAL A 15 15.21 6.59 -15.79
C VAL A 15 14.51 5.93 -16.99
N PRO A 16 14.19 6.63 -18.11
CA PRO A 16 13.59 5.98 -19.27
C PRO A 16 14.43 4.83 -19.84
N SER A 17 15.75 4.93 -19.77
CA SER A 17 16.68 3.89 -20.19
C SER A 17 16.66 2.72 -19.21
N ALA A 18 16.67 3.00 -17.90
CA ALA A 18 16.55 1.96 -16.86
C ALA A 18 15.21 1.20 -16.92
N LEU A 19 14.14 1.86 -17.39
CA LEU A 19 12.84 1.25 -17.61
C LEU A 19 12.70 0.58 -18.99
N SER A 20 13.71 0.66 -19.85
CA SER A 20 13.68 -0.01 -21.15
C SER A 20 13.63 -1.54 -20.96
N GLY A 21 12.80 -2.22 -21.74
CA GLY A 21 12.59 -3.68 -21.64
C GLY A 21 11.42 -4.11 -20.76
N PHE A 22 10.90 -3.26 -19.84
CA PHE A 22 9.65 -3.59 -19.15
C PHE A 22 8.45 -3.54 -20.10
N GLN A 23 7.63 -4.60 -20.02
CA GLN A 23 6.43 -4.77 -20.85
C GLN A 23 5.19 -4.11 -20.22
N SER A 24 5.27 -3.67 -18.96
CA SER A 24 4.16 -2.96 -18.30
C SER A 24 3.91 -1.60 -18.97
N ARG A 25 2.66 -1.16 -19.00
CA ARG A 25 2.27 0.20 -19.44
C ARG A 25 2.57 1.25 -18.39
N ARG A 26 2.57 0.87 -17.10
CA ARG A 26 2.72 1.77 -15.96
C ARG A 26 3.59 1.12 -14.88
N VAL A 27 4.49 1.90 -14.29
CA VAL A 27 5.36 1.47 -13.20
C VAL A 27 5.31 2.45 -12.04
N GLN A 28 5.40 1.91 -10.84
CA GLN A 28 5.76 2.64 -9.64
C GLN A 28 7.30 2.58 -9.53
N LEU A 29 7.95 3.72 -9.37
CA LEU A 29 9.40 3.83 -9.35
C LEU A 29 9.87 4.41 -8.03
N ARG A 30 10.78 3.69 -7.38
CA ARG A 30 11.48 4.13 -6.17
C ARG A 30 12.95 4.34 -6.49
N ASN A 31 13.40 5.58 -6.41
CA ASN A 31 14.72 6.02 -6.87
C ASN A 31 15.40 6.92 -5.80
N GLY A 32 15.37 6.44 -4.55
CA GLY A 32 15.91 7.11 -3.35
C GLY A 32 15.33 8.49 -3.03
N GLY A 33 14.14 8.79 -3.56
CA GLY A 33 13.28 9.90 -3.17
C GLY A 33 11.82 9.41 -3.07
N ALA A 34 10.86 10.34 -3.09
CA ALA A 34 9.44 9.99 -3.09
C ALA A 34 9.10 9.04 -4.25
N THR A 35 8.19 8.11 -4.01
CA THR A 35 7.66 7.21 -5.04
C THR A 35 7.11 8.01 -6.23
N GLU A 36 7.49 7.62 -7.45
CA GLU A 36 7.07 8.27 -8.69
C GLU A 36 6.29 7.30 -9.57
N ILE A 37 5.30 7.82 -10.29
CA ILE A 37 4.61 7.03 -11.32
C ILE A 37 5.17 7.38 -12.69
N TRP A 38 5.50 6.35 -13.45
CA TRP A 38 5.94 6.47 -14.84
C TRP A 38 5.02 5.66 -15.75
N GLU A 39 4.61 6.26 -16.87
CA GLU A 39 3.78 5.60 -17.88
C GLU A 39 4.50 5.54 -19.22
N LYS A 40 4.31 4.43 -19.93
CA LYS A 40 4.84 4.19 -21.26
C LYS A 40 3.93 4.86 -22.28
N SER A 41 4.49 5.80 -23.03
CA SER A 41 3.85 6.47 -24.16
C SER A 41 4.51 6.06 -25.49
N SER A 42 3.96 6.53 -26.61
CA SER A 42 4.59 6.38 -27.93
C SER A 42 6.00 6.99 -28.00
N ASN A 43 6.30 7.95 -27.11
CA ASN A 43 7.59 8.64 -27.04
C ASN A 43 8.48 8.11 -25.90
N GLY A 44 8.22 6.89 -25.42
CA GLY A 44 8.93 6.27 -24.31
C GLY A 44 8.29 6.55 -22.95
N TRP A 45 9.05 6.31 -21.89
CA TRP A 45 8.61 6.47 -20.51
C TRP A 45 8.54 7.94 -20.11
N ARG A 46 7.44 8.34 -19.45
CA ARG A 46 7.25 9.69 -18.93
C ARG A 46 6.83 9.65 -17.47
N LYS A 47 7.46 10.50 -16.65
CA LYS A 47 7.03 10.76 -15.28
C LYS A 47 5.67 11.44 -15.30
N GLN A 48 4.73 10.91 -14.54
CA GLN A 48 3.41 11.51 -14.37
C GLN A 48 3.49 12.64 -13.33
N PRO A 49 3.12 13.88 -13.69
CA PRO A 49 3.16 14.99 -12.75
C PRO A 49 2.07 14.84 -11.70
N ARG A 50 2.44 14.84 -10.41
CA ARG A 50 1.52 14.82 -9.26
C ARG A 50 0.58 13.61 -9.19
N ILE A 51 0.93 12.50 -9.82
CA ILE A 51 0.20 11.24 -9.68
C ILE A 51 1.06 10.34 -8.81
N GLY A 52 0.69 10.24 -7.55
CA GLY A 52 1.11 9.13 -6.71
C GLY A 52 0.17 7.95 -6.91
N CYS A 53 0.38 6.85 -6.21
CA CYS A 53 -0.58 5.74 -6.21
C CYS A 53 -1.83 6.09 -5.41
N TYR A 54 -1.74 7.06 -4.49
CA TYR A 54 -2.80 7.44 -3.57
C TYR A 54 -4.04 7.97 -4.29
N GLU A 55 -3.87 8.79 -5.33
CA GLU A 55 -5.00 9.32 -6.10
C GLU A 55 -5.79 8.24 -6.85
N ASP A 56 -5.21 7.05 -7.06
CA ASP A 56 -5.90 5.91 -7.67
C ASP A 56 -6.60 5.01 -6.64
N LEU A 57 -6.44 5.27 -5.35
CA LEU A 57 -7.09 4.50 -4.29
C LEU A 57 -8.53 4.98 -4.08
N CYS A 58 -9.41 4.06 -3.67
CA CYS A 58 -10.80 4.37 -3.35
C CYS A 58 -11.30 3.60 -2.12
N PRO A 59 -12.34 4.11 -1.45
CA PRO A 59 -12.86 3.51 -0.22
C PRO A 59 -13.83 2.34 -0.49
N ASP A 60 -13.96 1.86 -1.73
CA ASP A 60 -14.88 0.78 -2.07
C ASP A 60 -14.55 -0.54 -1.37
N HIS A 61 -13.29 -0.71 -0.97
CA HIS A 61 -12.83 -1.81 -0.12
C HIS A 61 -11.55 -1.40 0.60
N ILE A 62 -11.58 -1.49 1.94
CA ILE A 62 -10.42 -1.34 2.81
C ILE A 62 -10.45 -2.47 3.83
N GLU A 63 -9.42 -3.30 3.83
CA GLU A 63 -9.26 -4.42 4.75
C GLU A 63 -7.88 -4.39 5.40
N LEU A 64 -7.85 -4.46 6.74
CA LEU A 64 -6.63 -4.65 7.52
C LEU A 64 -6.41 -6.14 7.75
N ILE A 65 -5.19 -6.62 7.51
CA ILE A 65 -4.81 -8.03 7.55
C ILE A 65 -3.58 -8.14 8.45
N ALA A 66 -3.65 -8.97 9.49
CA ALA A 66 -2.53 -9.20 10.39
C ALA A 66 -1.56 -10.24 9.79
N TYR A 67 -0.27 -9.89 9.78
CA TYR A 67 0.81 -10.76 9.33
C TYR A 67 1.84 -10.98 10.44
N THR A 68 2.45 -12.16 10.46
CA THR A 68 3.68 -12.43 11.22
C THR A 68 4.86 -12.53 10.26
N VAL A 69 6.00 -11.99 10.66
CA VAL A 69 7.24 -12.12 9.88
C VAL A 69 7.87 -13.46 10.22
N VAL A 70 7.91 -14.38 9.26
CA VAL A 70 8.66 -15.62 9.46
C VAL A 70 10.16 -15.30 9.38
N PHE A 71 10.86 -15.39 10.52
CA PHE A 71 12.28 -15.05 10.62
C PHE A 71 13.11 -15.89 9.61
N GLY A 72 13.77 -15.24 8.65
CA GLY A 72 14.70 -15.86 7.70
C GLY A 72 14.20 -16.10 6.27
N GLY A 73 12.94 -15.78 5.95
CA GLY A 73 12.45 -15.83 4.57
C GLY A 73 11.44 -14.71 4.38
N GLY A 74 11.55 -13.92 3.31
CA GLY A 74 10.70 -12.75 3.03
C GLY A 74 9.23 -13.08 2.73
N TYR A 75 8.62 -13.94 3.54
CA TYR A 75 7.25 -14.41 3.48
C TYR A 75 6.56 -14.00 4.78
N ALA A 76 5.57 -13.13 4.68
CA ALA A 76 4.66 -12.85 5.76
C ALA A 76 3.51 -13.86 5.68
N GLU A 77 3.33 -14.68 6.71
CA GLU A 77 2.17 -15.57 6.78
C GLU A 77 1.03 -14.84 7.47
N ALA A 78 -0.16 -14.90 6.86
CA ALA A 78 -1.36 -14.40 7.51
C ALA A 78 -1.62 -15.26 8.74
N ILE A 79 -1.95 -14.64 9.88
CA ILE A 79 -2.20 -15.39 11.11
C ILE A 79 -3.51 -16.17 10.97
N ASP A 80 -3.41 -17.50 11.10
CA ASP A 80 -4.56 -18.41 11.07
C ASP A 80 -5.59 -18.05 12.15
N GLY A 81 -6.88 -18.07 11.79
CA GLY A 81 -7.99 -17.64 12.65
C GLY A 81 -8.58 -16.25 12.33
N CYS A 82 -8.08 -15.59 11.27
CA CYS A 82 -8.63 -14.38 10.64
C CYS A 82 -8.84 -13.19 11.60
N VAL A 83 -7.75 -12.58 12.04
CA VAL A 83 -7.76 -11.21 12.53
C VAL A 83 -7.66 -10.26 11.33
N SER A 84 -8.62 -10.33 10.39
CA SER A 84 -8.82 -9.27 9.40
C SER A 84 -9.96 -8.36 9.80
N LEU A 85 -9.86 -7.08 9.45
CA LEU A 85 -10.90 -6.08 9.69
C LEU A 85 -11.24 -5.39 8.39
N THR A 86 -12.42 -5.68 7.85
CA THR A 86 -13.00 -4.88 6.77
C THR A 86 -13.71 -3.66 7.32
N LEU A 87 -13.35 -2.48 6.81
CA LEU A 87 -14.01 -1.23 7.14
C LEU A 87 -15.31 -1.07 6.32
N PRO A 88 -16.47 -0.81 6.95
CA PRO A 88 -17.68 -0.41 6.24
C PRO A 88 -17.47 0.89 5.47
N LYS A 89 -18.30 1.14 4.45
CA LYS A 89 -18.16 2.29 3.55
C LYS A 89 -17.90 3.64 4.24
N GLY A 90 -18.66 3.97 5.29
CA GLY A 90 -18.49 5.24 6.02
C GLY A 90 -17.13 5.35 6.72
N GLU A 91 -16.71 4.28 7.39
CA GLU A 91 -15.40 4.17 8.03
C GLU A 91 -14.28 4.16 7.00
N ALA A 92 -14.43 3.43 5.88
CA ALA A 92 -13.45 3.37 4.80
C ALA A 92 -13.22 4.74 4.15
N VAL A 93 -14.27 5.53 3.93
CA VAL A 93 -14.17 6.91 3.41
C VAL A 93 -13.41 7.79 4.40
N ALA A 94 -13.77 7.73 5.68
CA ALA A 94 -13.14 8.54 6.72
C ALA A 94 -11.67 8.14 6.95
N TRP A 95 -11.37 6.84 6.92
CA TRP A 95 -10.03 6.30 7.03
C TRP A 95 -9.17 6.71 5.85
N LEU A 96 -9.66 6.56 4.61
CA LEU A 96 -8.90 6.95 3.44
C LEU A 96 -8.61 8.45 3.50
N ARG A 97 -9.61 9.31 3.74
CA ARG A 97 -9.39 10.76 3.88
C ARG A 97 -8.32 11.09 4.94
N HIS A 98 -8.34 10.41 6.07
CA HIS A 98 -7.33 10.58 7.11
C HIS A 98 -5.92 10.24 6.64
N MET A 99 -5.78 9.17 5.86
CA MET A 99 -4.49 8.72 5.32
C MET A 99 -3.86 9.65 4.29
N GLU A 100 -4.58 10.67 3.81
CA GLU A 100 -4.01 11.70 2.93
C GLU A 100 -2.82 12.42 3.59
N ARG A 101 -2.86 12.59 4.92
CA ARG A 101 -1.75 13.18 5.69
C ARG A 101 -0.51 12.26 5.75
N TYR A 102 -0.69 10.97 5.50
CA TYR A 102 0.34 9.93 5.48
C TYR A 102 0.58 9.39 4.06
N LYS A 103 0.14 10.10 3.02
CA LYS A 103 0.11 9.57 1.64
C LYS A 103 1.45 9.00 1.18
N TYR A 104 2.57 9.67 1.47
CA TYR A 104 3.89 9.20 1.05
C TYR A 104 4.28 7.89 1.74
N ASN A 105 4.02 7.76 3.05
CA ASN A 105 4.23 6.52 3.78
C ASN A 105 3.33 5.39 3.24
N LEU A 106 2.08 5.70 2.90
CA LEU A 106 1.15 4.74 2.33
C LEU A 106 1.59 4.27 0.94
N GLU A 107 2.03 5.17 0.08
CA GLU A 107 2.55 4.84 -1.24
C GLU A 107 3.85 4.04 -1.17
N ASP A 108 4.76 4.42 -0.29
CA ASP A 108 6.00 3.69 -0.04
C ASP A 108 5.74 2.31 0.59
N ALA A 109 4.61 2.11 1.28
CA ALA A 109 4.22 0.80 1.79
C ALA A 109 3.57 -0.10 0.71
N ILE A 110 3.09 0.45 -0.41
CA ILE A 110 2.47 -0.33 -1.49
C ILE A 110 3.54 -1.08 -2.27
N GLY A 111 3.60 -2.40 -2.10
CA GLY A 111 4.57 -3.27 -2.78
C GLY A 111 4.02 -3.96 -4.03
N CYS A 112 2.71 -4.20 -4.10
CA CYS A 112 2.08 -4.88 -5.23
C CYS A 112 0.57 -4.64 -5.30
N SER A 113 -0.03 -5.09 -6.40
CA SER A 113 -1.49 -5.26 -6.50
C SER A 113 -1.87 -6.73 -6.30
N ILE A 114 -2.92 -6.97 -5.51
CA ILE A 114 -3.42 -8.31 -5.18
C ILE A 114 -4.89 -8.45 -5.58
N ASN A 115 -5.30 -9.68 -5.84
CA ASN A 115 -6.72 -10.03 -5.89
C ASN A 115 -7.12 -10.59 -4.53
N VAL A 116 -8.04 -9.92 -3.85
CA VAL A 116 -8.62 -10.44 -2.60
C VAL A 116 -9.75 -11.42 -2.91
N LYS A 117 -10.11 -12.30 -1.96
CA LYS A 117 -11.17 -13.32 -2.12
C LYS A 117 -12.51 -12.76 -2.59
N SER A 118 -12.77 -11.47 -2.35
CA SER A 118 -13.96 -10.76 -2.84
C SER A 118 -13.95 -10.49 -4.35
N GLY A 119 -12.91 -10.91 -5.09
CA GLY A 119 -12.76 -10.71 -6.53
C GLY A 119 -12.31 -9.29 -6.92
N ARG A 120 -11.86 -8.49 -5.94
CA ARG A 120 -11.42 -7.11 -6.15
C ARG A 120 -9.92 -7.03 -6.38
N HIS A 121 -9.53 -6.15 -7.29
CA HIS A 121 -8.13 -5.78 -7.52
C HIS A 121 -7.75 -4.60 -6.60
N CYS A 122 -6.83 -4.85 -5.68
CA CYS A 122 -6.45 -3.92 -4.62
C CYS A 122 -4.95 -3.64 -4.64
N ALA A 123 -4.54 -2.45 -4.23
CA ALA A 123 -3.18 -2.20 -3.76
C ALA A 123 -3.02 -2.86 -2.39
N LEU A 124 -1.85 -3.47 -2.13
CA LEU A 124 -1.48 -3.95 -0.81
C LEU A 124 -0.35 -3.08 -0.25
N ALA A 125 -0.68 -2.30 0.79
CA ALA A 125 0.31 -1.58 1.58
C ALA A 125 0.69 -2.39 2.81
N VAL A 126 1.98 -2.54 3.13
CA VAL A 126 2.43 -3.29 4.31
C VAL A 126 3.21 -2.39 5.25
N PHE A 127 2.86 -2.42 6.53
CA PHE A 127 3.54 -1.67 7.58
C PHE A 127 3.93 -2.58 8.73
N ALA A 128 5.03 -2.26 9.41
CA ALA A 128 5.26 -2.77 10.75
C ALA A 128 4.08 -2.35 11.65
N LEU A 129 3.61 -3.27 12.50
CA LEU A 129 2.44 -3.03 13.34
C LEU A 129 2.67 -1.81 14.27
N GLY A 130 3.89 -1.64 14.77
CA GLY A 130 4.28 -0.47 15.57
C GLY A 130 4.17 0.86 14.82
N GLU A 131 4.53 0.90 13.52
CA GLU A 131 4.40 2.09 12.68
C GLU A 131 2.93 2.42 12.41
N PHE A 132 2.15 1.40 12.04
CA PHE A 132 0.72 1.56 11.80
C PHE A 132 -0.02 2.17 13.01
N LYS A 133 0.35 1.78 14.23
CA LYS A 133 -0.22 2.34 15.47
C LYS A 133 -0.13 3.87 15.52
N THR A 134 0.93 4.47 14.99
CA THR A 134 1.13 5.93 14.99
C THR A 134 0.21 6.67 14.01
N MET A 135 -0.41 5.92 13.08
CA MET A 135 -1.33 6.45 12.07
C MET A 135 -2.79 6.34 12.51
N VAL A 136 -3.08 5.59 13.58
CA VAL A 136 -4.43 5.41 14.11
C VAL A 136 -4.91 6.68 14.81
N ASP A 137 -6.11 7.13 14.46
CA ASP A 137 -6.82 8.22 15.11
C ASP A 137 -7.78 7.64 16.13
N THR A 138 -7.62 8.01 17.41
CA THR A 138 -8.47 7.51 18.49
C THR A 138 -9.86 8.10 18.47
N ASP A 139 -10.02 9.30 17.90
CA ASP A 139 -11.25 10.08 17.94
C ASP A 139 -12.08 9.91 16.65
N ALA A 140 -11.48 9.33 15.61
CA ALA A 140 -12.18 9.01 14.38
C ALA A 140 -13.21 7.89 14.55
N ILE A 141 -14.26 7.91 13.73
CA ILE A 141 -15.35 6.92 13.76
C ILE A 141 -14.89 5.46 13.60
N TRP A 142 -13.76 5.25 12.91
CA TRP A 142 -13.16 3.93 12.69
C TRP A 142 -12.14 3.56 13.78
N GLY A 143 -11.68 4.54 14.56
CA GLY A 143 -10.61 4.44 15.55
C GLY A 143 -10.81 3.31 16.56
N PRO A 144 -11.93 3.28 17.31
CA PRO A 144 -12.17 2.25 18.32
C PRO A 144 -12.11 0.82 17.78
N ARG A 145 -12.64 0.59 16.56
CA ARG A 145 -12.62 -0.75 15.92
C ARG A 145 -11.23 -1.15 15.46
N VAL A 146 -10.48 -0.21 14.90
CA VAL A 146 -9.09 -0.44 14.48
C VAL A 146 -8.21 -0.70 15.71
N ILE A 147 -8.44 -0.01 16.83
CA ILE A 147 -7.71 -0.23 18.09
C ILE A 147 -8.03 -1.61 18.69
N ASP A 148 -9.30 -2.00 18.75
CA ASP A 148 -9.70 -3.35 19.18
C ASP A 148 -9.04 -4.43 18.33
N TRP A 149 -9.15 -4.28 17.01
CA TRP A 149 -8.50 -5.18 16.06
C TRP A 149 -6.99 -5.23 16.24
N PHE A 150 -6.34 -4.08 16.40
CA PHE A 150 -4.89 -3.96 16.61
C PHE A 150 -4.45 -4.74 17.84
N ASN A 151 -5.17 -4.60 18.97
CA ASN A 151 -4.85 -5.31 20.20
C ASN A 151 -4.99 -6.82 20.01
N ARG A 152 -6.05 -7.27 19.33
CA ARG A 152 -6.24 -8.70 19.00
C ARG A 152 -5.14 -9.23 18.08
N ALA A 153 -4.77 -8.47 17.04
CA ALA A 153 -3.70 -8.84 16.12
C ALA A 153 -2.36 -8.96 16.85
N LYS A 154 -2.03 -7.98 17.70
CA LYS A 154 -0.84 -8.00 18.54
C LYS A 154 -0.82 -9.20 19.48
N SER A 155 -1.92 -9.49 20.17
CA SER A 155 -2.03 -10.65 21.05
C SER A 155 -1.91 -11.98 20.31
N ALA A 156 -2.26 -12.02 19.03
CA ALA A 156 -2.09 -13.18 18.17
C ALA A 156 -0.67 -13.33 17.60
N GLY A 157 0.24 -12.40 17.90
CA GLY A 157 1.63 -12.45 17.43
C GLY A 157 1.88 -11.74 16.11
N ALA A 158 1.03 -10.78 15.71
CA ALA A 158 1.27 -9.99 14.52
C ALA A 158 2.44 -9.02 14.69
N ASP A 159 3.30 -8.98 13.67
CA ASP A 159 4.43 -8.06 13.54
C ASP A 159 4.13 -6.96 12.51
N GLU A 160 3.23 -7.25 11.56
CA GLU A 160 2.90 -6.39 10.44
C GLU A 160 1.38 -6.31 10.21
N VAL A 161 0.99 -5.26 9.51
CA VAL A 161 -0.36 -5.12 8.94
C VAL A 161 -0.25 -4.90 7.45
N GLY A 162 -0.98 -5.71 6.69
CA GLY A 162 -1.30 -5.41 5.31
C GLY A 162 -2.62 -4.67 5.23
N ILE A 163 -2.67 -3.67 4.37
CA ILE A 163 -3.84 -2.86 4.11
C ILE A 163 -4.18 -3.04 2.64
N ALA A 164 -5.24 -3.81 2.37
CA ALA A 164 -5.77 -3.99 1.03
C ALA A 164 -6.71 -2.82 0.72
N ILE A 165 -6.39 -2.01 -0.30
CA ILE A 165 -7.15 -0.82 -0.68
C ILE A 165 -7.55 -0.93 -2.15
N ALA A 166 -8.84 -0.81 -2.46
CA ALA A 166 -9.31 -0.87 -3.84
C ALA A 166 -8.74 0.27 -4.71
N HIS A 167 -8.50 -0.04 -5.99
CA HIS A 167 -8.27 0.99 -7.00
C HIS A 167 -9.60 1.56 -7.51
N LYS A 168 -9.59 2.83 -7.93
CA LYS A 168 -10.66 3.43 -8.73
C LYS A 168 -10.84 2.61 -10.02
N LYS A 169 -12.10 2.41 -10.40
CA LYS A 169 -12.47 1.78 -11.66
C LYS A 169 -12.27 2.73 -12.83
#